data_AF-A0A7Y3P914-F1
#
_entry.id   AF-A0A7Y3P914-F1
#
_cell.length_a   1.000
_cell.length_b   1.000
_cell.length_c   1.000
_cell.angle_alpha   90.00
_cell.angle_beta   90.00
_cell.angle_gamma   90.00
#
_symmetry.space_group_name_H-M   'P 1'
#
loop_
_entity.id
_entity.type
_entity.pdbx_description
1 polymer ?
#
loop_
_entity_poly.entity_id
_entity_poly.type
_entity_poly.pdbx_seq_one_letter_code
_entity_poly.pdbx_strand_id
1 'polypeptide(L)'
;PAPAQAPAPDIPAVAPITADLPLASTPSGTDAETAAEGEEKPFAAYASAPERADYLGAVNEDVSVSRSGEKASAIRPTAAGQIGGAIRNFAPYASLQALMSDPRMAKVSADVRRPIDVKKSEIDGKRGELIASADKQDTAEDGFEEEGRNLGAEKQTLAAAVADIDRLIAAHNARCNPAPDAASYQRCLADAARINAERDRVNARVDDYNKRANAHNSKIASLQSSRETLVSDADGWAEKIKELIAEIEKILAESKDCTDELKQTVKKICNEPHSCNGLQDCDELRLNLKIGQTCLAAREKVEELCPPNEYDHKTPINNEKAAIERCENYMKDKNCDEAPPVSSDNGNLMSPQK
;
A
#
# COMPACT_ATOMS: atom_id res chain seq x y z
N PRO A 1 -4.20 51.53 91.83
CA PRO A 1 -4.41 51.97 90.43
C PRO A 1 -3.52 51.16 89.47
N ALA A 2 -4.12 50.23 88.73
CA ALA A 2 -3.41 49.50 87.68
C ALA A 2 -3.03 50.47 86.54
N PRO A 3 -1.83 50.36 85.95
CA PRO A 3 -1.44 51.21 84.83
C PRO A 3 -2.35 50.94 83.63
N ALA A 4 -2.85 52.01 83.02
CA ALA A 4 -3.66 51.95 81.80
C ALA A 4 -2.86 51.22 80.71
N GLN A 5 -3.39 50.10 80.21
CA GLN A 5 -2.83 49.42 79.05
C GLN A 5 -2.93 50.37 77.84
N ALA A 6 -1.79 50.59 77.18
CA ALA A 6 -1.75 51.31 75.92
C ALA A 6 -2.63 50.58 74.88
N PRO A 7 -3.33 51.31 74.00
CA PRO A 7 -4.13 50.70 72.94
C PRO A 7 -3.23 49.79 72.09
N ALA A 8 -3.71 48.57 71.81
CA ALA A 8 -3.01 47.65 70.92
C ALA A 8 -2.80 48.33 69.56
N PRO A 9 -1.61 48.20 68.93
CA PRO A 9 -1.37 48.77 67.61
C PRO A 9 -2.33 48.13 66.59
N ASP A 10 -2.92 48.96 65.72
CA ASP A 10 -3.72 48.47 64.59
C ASP A 10 -2.83 47.61 63.69
N ILE A 11 -3.11 46.30 63.66
CA ILE A 11 -2.42 45.36 62.76
C ILE A 11 -3.19 45.37 61.43
N PRO A 12 -2.55 45.76 60.31
CA PRO A 12 -3.21 45.71 59.01
C PRO A 12 -3.51 44.26 58.61
N ALA A 13 -4.64 44.04 57.94
CA ALA A 13 -4.96 42.73 57.39
C ALA A 13 -3.90 42.32 56.34
N VAL A 14 -3.48 41.06 56.37
CA VAL A 14 -2.71 40.47 55.26
C VAL A 14 -3.69 40.31 54.10
N ALA A 15 -3.33 40.83 52.92
CA ALA A 15 -4.15 40.61 51.74
C ALA A 15 -4.28 39.10 51.49
N PRO A 16 -5.50 38.57 51.30
CA PRO A 16 -5.68 37.14 51.03
C PRO A 16 -4.93 36.77 49.76
N ILE A 17 -4.24 35.62 49.79
CA ILE A 17 -3.68 35.06 48.57
C ILE A 17 -4.86 34.50 47.78
N THR A 18 -5.17 35.10 46.63
CA THR A 18 -6.20 34.57 45.74
C THR A 18 -5.61 33.47 44.87
N ALA A 19 -6.38 32.41 44.70
CA ALA A 19 -6.11 31.34 43.75
C ALA A 19 -6.55 31.77 42.34
N ASP A 20 -6.12 32.94 41.88
CA ASP A 20 -6.19 33.26 40.45
C ASP A 20 -5.01 32.58 39.77
N LEU A 21 -5.06 31.25 39.77
CA LEU A 21 -4.29 30.48 38.81
C LEU A 21 -4.96 30.72 37.46
N PRO A 22 -4.20 31.01 36.39
CA PRO A 22 -4.75 30.91 35.05
C PRO A 22 -5.16 29.45 34.87
N LEU A 23 -6.45 29.16 35.05
CA LEU A 23 -7.04 27.91 34.60
C LEU A 23 -6.63 27.80 33.14
N ALA A 24 -5.83 26.79 32.85
CA ALA A 24 -5.29 26.54 31.52
C ALA A 24 -6.42 26.72 30.51
N SER A 25 -6.30 27.76 29.68
CA SER A 25 -7.18 27.95 28.54
C SER A 25 -7.17 26.63 27.79
N THR A 26 -8.28 25.90 27.80
CA THR A 26 -8.49 24.78 26.89
C THR A 26 -8.12 25.26 25.49
N PRO A 27 -7.35 24.51 24.69
CA PRO A 27 -6.97 24.97 23.37
C PRO A 27 -8.23 25.19 22.54
N SER A 28 -8.63 26.46 22.44
CA SER A 28 -9.68 26.94 21.54
C SER A 28 -9.09 26.90 20.15
N GLY A 29 -9.29 25.79 19.46
CA GLY A 29 -9.13 25.73 18.01
C GLY A 29 -10.33 26.37 17.33
N THR A 30 -10.24 27.67 17.04
CA THR A 30 -11.03 28.37 16.03
C THR A 30 -10.03 29.18 15.22
N ASP A 31 -9.99 29.11 13.89
CA ASP A 31 -10.96 29.74 12.96
C ASP A 31 -11.20 28.83 11.71
N ALA A 32 -12.30 28.90 10.93
CA ALA A 32 -13.17 30.03 10.61
C ALA A 32 -14.59 29.65 10.08
N GLU A 33 -15.59 30.51 10.39
CA GLU A 33 -16.68 31.09 9.51
C GLU A 33 -17.81 30.17 8.94
N THR A 34 -19.14 30.40 8.98
CA THR A 34 -20.04 31.58 9.19
C THR A 34 -21.49 31.19 9.63
N ALA A 35 -22.14 32.13 10.33
CA ALA A 35 -23.57 32.55 10.30
C ALA A 35 -24.72 31.81 11.05
N ALA A 36 -25.43 32.66 11.84
CA ALA A 36 -26.87 32.74 12.11
C ALA A 36 -27.47 32.16 13.41
N GLU A 37 -27.70 33.09 14.35
CA GLU A 37 -28.82 33.30 15.29
C GLU A 37 -29.72 32.12 15.74
N GLY A 38 -29.86 31.94 17.07
CA GLY A 38 -31.07 31.35 17.65
C GLY A 38 -30.94 30.73 19.04
N GLU A 39 -31.42 31.47 20.05
CA GLU A 39 -32.02 31.02 21.33
C GLU A 39 -31.25 30.09 22.31
N GLU A 40 -30.85 30.69 23.44
CA GLU A 40 -30.50 30.01 24.69
C GLU A 40 -31.75 29.47 25.43
N LYS A 41 -31.71 28.21 25.88
CA LYS A 41 -32.15 27.77 27.22
C LYS A 41 -31.35 26.55 27.71
N PRO A 42 -31.22 26.35 29.04
CA PRO A 42 -30.06 25.70 29.63
C PRO A 42 -30.31 24.23 30.00
N PHE A 43 -29.26 23.41 30.01
CA PHE A 43 -29.29 22.12 30.71
C PHE A 43 -28.11 21.99 31.67
N ALA A 44 -28.48 21.70 32.91
CA ALA A 44 -27.61 21.44 34.04
C ALA A 44 -27.22 19.95 34.12
N ALA A 45 -25.99 19.72 34.59
CA ALA A 45 -25.51 18.65 35.48
C ALA A 45 -25.96 17.18 35.26
N TYR A 46 -25.02 16.24 35.06
CA TYR A 46 -24.37 15.47 36.12
C TYR A 46 -23.41 14.42 35.53
N ALA A 47 -22.40 14.08 36.35
CA ALA A 47 -21.39 13.05 36.12
C ALA A 47 -21.94 11.62 36.21
N SER A 48 -21.35 10.70 35.45
CA SER A 48 -20.90 9.37 35.92
C SER A 48 -20.26 8.56 34.79
N ALA A 49 -19.00 8.16 34.98
CA ALA A 49 -18.29 7.11 34.23
C ALA A 49 -18.94 5.72 34.53
N PRO A 50 -18.64 4.59 33.83
CA PRO A 50 -17.27 4.17 33.49
C PRO A 50 -17.04 3.36 32.18
N GLU A 51 -15.74 3.29 31.84
CA GLU A 51 -15.02 2.20 31.17
C GLU A 51 -15.02 2.06 29.63
N ARG A 52 -13.80 2.18 29.07
CA ARG A 52 -13.27 1.72 27.76
C ARG A 52 -13.45 2.62 26.53
N ALA A 53 -12.98 3.86 26.62
CA ALA A 53 -12.71 4.71 25.45
C ALA A 53 -11.30 5.35 25.46
N ASP A 54 -10.37 4.79 26.24
CA ASP A 54 -8.99 5.25 26.25
C ASP A 54 -8.19 4.42 25.25
N TYR A 55 -7.98 4.93 24.03
CA TYR A 55 -6.62 5.01 23.48
C TYR A 55 -6.52 5.76 22.15
N LEU A 56 -7.58 5.86 21.34
CA LEU A 56 -7.54 6.62 20.08
C LEU A 56 -8.95 7.12 19.74
N GLY A 57 -9.22 8.42 19.90
CA GLY A 57 -10.44 9.00 19.34
C GLY A 57 -10.93 10.28 19.99
N ALA A 58 -10.47 11.42 19.47
CA ALA A 58 -11.35 12.56 19.27
C ALA A 58 -11.30 12.93 17.79
N VAL A 59 -12.14 12.29 16.98
CA VAL A 59 -12.61 12.84 15.70
C VAL A 59 -14.09 12.46 15.55
N ASN A 60 -14.94 13.48 15.60
CA ASN A 60 -16.28 13.62 15.03
C ASN A 60 -17.02 12.35 14.58
N GLU A 61 -18.10 12.03 15.31
CA GLU A 61 -19.23 11.29 14.75
C GLU A 61 -20.01 12.20 13.79
N ASP A 62 -19.90 11.93 12.49
CA ASP A 62 -21.02 11.96 11.55
C ASP A 62 -20.60 11.30 10.23
N VAL A 63 -20.84 9.98 10.12
CA VAL A 63 -20.75 9.26 8.84
C VAL A 63 -21.98 8.36 8.70
N SER A 64 -22.91 8.81 7.88
CA SER A 64 -24.00 7.99 7.35
C SER A 64 -23.55 7.28 6.07
N VAL A 65 -23.54 5.93 6.09
CA VAL A 65 -23.39 5.12 4.87
C VAL A 65 -24.37 3.95 4.86
N SER A 66 -25.16 3.89 3.78
CA SER A 66 -25.70 2.67 3.15
C SER A 66 -25.96 3.06 1.69
N ARG A 67 -25.48 2.36 0.65
CA ARG A 67 -25.78 0.96 0.33
C ARG A 67 -24.84 0.38 -0.75
N SER A 68 -24.38 -0.84 -0.47
CA SER A 68 -24.17 -2.03 -1.34
C SER A 68 -23.58 -1.89 -2.75
N GLY A 69 -22.39 -2.47 -2.89
CA GLY A 69 -21.85 -3.01 -4.13
C GLY A 69 -20.46 -3.61 -3.86
N GLU A 70 -20.40 -4.89 -3.47
CA GLU A 70 -19.15 -5.61 -3.23
C GLU A 70 -18.24 -5.54 -4.46
N LYS A 71 -17.18 -4.73 -4.34
CA LYS A 71 -15.99 -4.76 -5.18
C LYS A 71 -14.83 -5.16 -4.28
N ALA A 72 -13.93 -5.99 -4.82
CA ALA A 72 -12.77 -6.55 -4.15
C ALA A 72 -12.11 -5.55 -3.19
N SER A 73 -11.91 -5.98 -1.94
CA SER A 73 -11.49 -5.18 -0.81
C SER A 73 -10.28 -4.29 -1.13
N ALA A 74 -10.49 -2.97 -1.09
CA ALA A 74 -9.42 -1.99 -0.98
C ALA A 74 -8.52 -2.33 0.22
N ILE A 75 -7.25 -1.94 0.18
CA ILE A 75 -6.37 -2.00 1.35
C ILE A 75 -6.94 -1.01 2.37
N ARG A 76 -7.86 -1.48 3.22
CA ARG A 76 -8.42 -0.68 4.31
C ARG A 76 -7.53 -0.90 5.53
N PRO A 77 -6.66 0.06 5.89
CA PRO A 77 -5.87 -0.06 7.10
C PRO A 77 -6.79 -0.07 8.31
N THR A 78 -6.60 -1.04 9.20
CA THR A 78 -7.04 -0.92 10.58
C THR A 78 -6.21 0.15 11.28
N ALA A 79 -6.80 0.79 12.30
CA ALA A 79 -6.09 1.69 13.19
C ALA A 79 -4.85 0.97 13.76
N ALA A 80 -3.69 1.61 13.67
CA ALA A 80 -2.35 1.13 14.03
C ALA A 80 -1.76 -0.05 13.20
N GLY A 81 -0.59 0.20 12.60
CA GLY A 81 0.47 -0.81 12.44
C GLY A 81 0.36 -1.92 11.39
N GLN A 82 -0.50 -1.85 10.37
CA GLN A 82 -0.62 -2.97 9.40
C GLN A 82 -0.44 -2.61 7.92
N ILE A 83 -0.05 -1.37 7.57
CA ILE A 83 0.19 -1.03 6.16
C ILE A 83 1.32 -1.89 5.60
N GLY A 84 2.44 -2.01 6.33
CA GLY A 84 3.55 -2.87 5.92
C GLY A 84 3.14 -4.33 5.80
N GLY A 85 2.33 -4.83 6.73
CA GLY A 85 1.76 -6.19 6.67
C GLY A 85 0.87 -6.42 5.45
N ALA A 86 0.00 -5.45 5.13
CA ALA A 86 -0.90 -5.51 3.99
C ALA A 86 -0.15 -5.50 2.65
N ILE A 87 0.88 -4.66 2.51
CA ILE A 87 1.74 -4.63 1.30
C ILE A 87 2.51 -5.95 1.14
N ARG A 88 3.05 -6.50 2.25
CA ARG A 88 3.79 -7.77 2.21
C ARG A 88 2.91 -8.93 1.73
N ASN A 89 1.68 -8.99 2.23
CA ASN A 89 0.73 -10.08 2.01
C ASN A 89 -0.31 -9.75 0.93
N PHE A 90 -0.04 -8.77 0.06
CA PHE A 90 -1.00 -8.35 -0.96
C PHE A 90 -1.24 -9.47 -1.97
N ALA A 91 -2.44 -10.07 -1.93
CA ALA A 91 -2.76 -11.27 -2.70
C ALA A 91 -2.55 -11.11 -4.22
N PRO A 92 -2.93 -10.01 -4.88
CA PRO A 92 -2.66 -9.84 -6.31
C PRO A 92 -1.16 -9.87 -6.66
N TYR A 93 -0.28 -9.39 -5.77
CA TYR A 93 1.16 -9.50 -6.01
C TYR A 93 1.64 -10.97 -6.03
N ALA A 94 1.07 -11.82 -5.17
CA ALA A 94 1.33 -13.26 -5.21
C ALA A 94 0.82 -13.89 -6.51
N SER A 95 -0.37 -13.49 -6.98
CA SER A 95 -0.91 -13.93 -8.28
C SER A 95 0.00 -13.50 -9.45
N LEU A 96 0.52 -12.27 -9.42
CA LEU A 96 1.48 -11.80 -10.41
C LEU A 96 2.76 -12.66 -10.38
N GLN A 97 3.29 -13.00 -9.21
CA GLN A 97 4.45 -13.89 -9.11
C GLN A 97 4.18 -15.28 -9.69
N ALA A 98 2.98 -15.83 -9.44
CA ALA A 98 2.55 -17.10 -10.00
C ALA A 98 2.46 -17.05 -11.54
N LEU A 99 1.86 -15.99 -12.11
CA LEU A 99 1.79 -15.78 -13.55
C LEU A 99 3.17 -15.64 -14.20
N MET A 100 4.07 -14.89 -13.57
CA MET A 100 5.45 -14.75 -14.05
C MET A 100 6.24 -16.06 -14.03
N SER A 101 5.82 -17.01 -13.18
CA SER A 101 6.39 -18.35 -13.08
C SER A 101 5.64 -19.40 -13.92
N ASP A 102 4.58 -19.01 -14.63
CA ASP A 102 3.79 -19.90 -15.47
C ASP A 102 4.69 -20.44 -16.62
N PRO A 103 4.74 -21.76 -16.87
CA PRO A 103 5.55 -22.33 -17.95
C PRO A 103 5.23 -21.76 -19.34
N ARG A 104 4.02 -21.24 -19.55
CA ARG A 104 3.63 -20.59 -20.81
C ARG A 104 4.31 -19.24 -21.00
N MET A 105 4.68 -18.52 -19.93
CA MET A 105 5.48 -17.29 -20.04
C MET A 105 6.86 -17.53 -20.63
N ALA A 106 7.42 -18.75 -20.50
CA ALA A 106 8.66 -19.12 -21.16
C ALA A 106 8.52 -19.22 -22.70
N LYS A 107 7.28 -19.34 -23.21
CA LYS A 107 6.95 -19.43 -24.64
C LYS A 107 6.68 -18.05 -25.26
N VAL A 108 6.48 -17.01 -24.44
CA VAL A 108 6.26 -15.65 -24.91
C VAL A 108 7.56 -15.12 -25.52
N SER A 109 7.48 -14.54 -26.72
CA SER A 109 8.65 -14.00 -27.42
C SER A 109 9.37 -12.94 -26.58
N ALA A 110 10.69 -12.85 -26.73
CA ALA A 110 11.51 -11.93 -25.94
C ALA A 110 11.06 -10.46 -26.07
N ASP A 111 10.59 -10.06 -27.25
CA ASP A 111 10.12 -8.68 -27.49
C ASP A 111 8.84 -8.33 -26.71
N VAL A 112 7.98 -9.31 -26.45
CA VAL A 112 6.77 -9.14 -25.64
C VAL A 112 7.09 -9.31 -24.14
N ARG A 113 7.98 -10.25 -23.81
CA ARG A 113 8.34 -10.56 -22.42
C ARG A 113 9.17 -9.47 -21.76
N ARG A 114 10.11 -8.85 -22.48
CA ARG A 114 11.02 -7.84 -21.91
C ARG A 114 10.28 -6.63 -21.30
N PRO A 115 9.28 -6.01 -21.94
CA PRO A 115 8.46 -4.96 -21.31
C PRO A 115 7.76 -5.40 -20.02
N ILE A 116 7.28 -6.65 -19.95
CA ILE A 116 6.63 -7.22 -18.76
C ILE A 116 7.64 -7.36 -17.63
N ASP A 117 8.83 -7.87 -17.92
CA ASP A 117 9.92 -8.02 -16.93
C ASP A 117 10.34 -6.65 -16.36
N VAL A 118 10.40 -5.61 -17.20
CA VAL A 118 10.68 -4.23 -16.75
C VAL A 118 9.58 -3.72 -15.82
N LYS A 119 8.30 -3.80 -16.22
CA LYS A 119 7.16 -3.39 -15.38
C LYS A 119 7.12 -4.15 -14.05
N LYS A 120 7.43 -5.46 -14.08
CA LYS A 120 7.52 -6.27 -12.86
C LYS A 120 8.65 -5.77 -11.95
N SER A 121 9.83 -5.49 -12.50
CA SER A 121 10.94 -4.95 -11.72
C SER A 121 10.61 -3.60 -11.07
N GLU A 122 9.87 -2.74 -11.76
CA GLU A 122 9.39 -1.46 -11.19
C GLU A 122 8.40 -1.69 -10.04
N ILE A 123 7.46 -2.64 -10.20
CA ILE A 123 6.53 -3.05 -9.14
C ILE A 123 7.27 -3.61 -7.92
N ASP A 124 8.28 -4.46 -8.14
CA ASP A 124 9.08 -5.07 -7.08
C ASP A 124 9.90 -3.99 -6.33
N GLY A 125 10.49 -3.03 -7.06
CA GLY A 125 11.20 -1.89 -6.50
C GLY A 125 10.29 -1.00 -5.64
N LYS A 126 9.15 -0.59 -6.20
CA LYS A 126 8.16 0.22 -5.47
C LYS A 126 7.61 -0.53 -4.26
N ARG A 127 7.40 -1.85 -4.33
CA ARG A 127 7.00 -2.67 -3.17
C ARG A 127 8.03 -2.56 -2.04
N GLY A 128 9.33 -2.63 -2.35
CA GLY A 128 10.40 -2.46 -1.38
C GLY A 128 10.38 -1.08 -0.70
N GLU A 129 10.22 -0.02 -1.50
CA GLU A 129 10.10 1.36 -0.99
C GLU A 129 8.90 1.54 -0.07
N LEU A 130 7.74 1.02 -0.47
CA LEU A 130 6.50 1.11 0.32
C LEU A 130 6.62 0.38 1.65
N ILE A 131 7.22 -0.82 1.66
CA ILE A 131 7.46 -1.58 2.89
C ILE A 131 8.40 -0.81 3.81
N ALA A 132 9.52 -0.30 3.30
CA ALA A 132 10.47 0.47 4.11
C ALA A 132 9.85 1.75 4.68
N SER A 133 9.01 2.43 3.90
CA SER A 133 8.26 3.61 4.36
C SER A 133 7.26 3.24 5.45
N ALA A 134 6.52 2.14 5.28
CA ALA A 134 5.58 1.64 6.28
C ALA A 134 6.30 1.30 7.59
N ASP A 135 7.38 0.54 7.54
CA ASP A 135 8.15 0.15 8.74
C ASP A 135 8.71 1.37 9.50
N LYS A 136 9.12 2.42 8.76
CA LYS A 136 9.55 3.68 9.35
C LYS A 136 8.40 4.40 10.05
N GLN A 137 7.21 4.41 9.47
CA GLN A 137 6.01 5.01 10.08
C GLN A 137 5.58 4.23 11.33
N ASP A 138 5.57 2.89 11.27
CA ASP A 138 5.23 2.03 12.40
C ASP A 138 6.20 2.28 13.58
N THR A 139 7.51 2.37 13.30
CA THR A 139 8.52 2.71 14.33
C THR A 139 8.31 4.11 14.92
N ALA A 140 7.89 5.08 14.10
CA ALA A 140 7.61 6.44 14.57
C ALA A 140 6.34 6.48 15.43
N GLU A 141 5.31 5.71 15.07
CA GLU A 141 4.06 5.57 15.82
C GLU A 141 4.35 5.05 17.23
N ASP A 142 5.13 3.97 17.37
CA ASP A 142 5.55 3.42 18.68
C ASP A 142 6.24 4.49 19.56
N GLY A 143 7.15 5.26 18.96
CA GLY A 143 7.87 6.33 19.66
C GLY A 143 6.94 7.46 20.11
N PHE A 144 5.92 7.81 19.32
CA PHE A 144 4.93 8.80 19.70
C PHE A 144 3.97 8.27 20.78
N GLU A 145 3.58 7.00 20.76
CA GLU A 145 2.77 6.42 21.83
C GLU A 145 3.49 6.46 23.19
N GLU A 146 4.79 6.20 23.21
CA GLU A 146 5.60 6.34 24.43
C GLU A 146 5.71 7.81 24.89
N GLU A 147 6.00 8.74 23.98
CA GLU A 147 6.03 10.18 24.29
C GLU A 147 4.69 10.66 24.86
N GLY A 148 3.57 10.23 24.25
CA GLY A 148 2.22 10.55 24.70
C GLY A 148 1.90 9.99 26.10
N ARG A 149 2.32 8.75 26.40
CA ARG A 149 2.19 8.18 27.76
C ARG A 149 2.98 8.98 28.79
N ASN A 150 4.22 9.37 28.46
CA ASN A 150 5.07 10.16 29.36
C ASN A 150 4.45 11.54 29.63
N LEU A 151 3.93 12.22 28.61
CA LEU A 151 3.19 13.48 28.77
C LEU A 151 1.93 13.27 29.62
N GLY A 152 1.18 12.18 29.42
CA GLY A 152 0.02 11.86 30.24
C GLY A 152 0.35 11.71 31.73
N ALA A 153 1.43 11.02 32.07
CA ALA A 153 1.91 10.86 33.45
C ALA A 153 2.39 12.19 34.05
N GLU A 154 3.08 13.02 33.26
CA GLU A 154 3.51 14.34 33.70
C GLU A 154 2.32 15.27 33.98
N LYS A 155 1.30 15.24 33.14
CA LYS A 155 0.05 16.00 33.33
C LYS A 155 -0.59 15.69 34.68
N GLN A 156 -0.66 14.40 35.05
CA GLN A 156 -1.20 13.99 36.35
C GLN A 156 -0.36 14.51 37.52
N THR A 157 0.97 14.47 37.37
CA THR A 157 1.89 15.02 38.38
C THR A 157 1.73 16.53 38.55
N LEU A 158 1.57 17.27 37.46
CA LEU A 158 1.31 18.71 37.49
C LEU A 158 -0.04 19.04 38.11
N ALA A 159 -1.09 18.28 37.79
CA ALA A 159 -2.41 18.46 38.39
C ALA A 159 -2.37 18.25 39.93
N ALA A 160 -1.63 17.25 40.39
CA ALA A 160 -1.43 17.03 41.82
C ALA A 160 -0.66 18.18 42.50
N ALA A 161 0.37 18.73 41.84
CA ALA A 161 1.12 19.87 42.34
C ALA A 161 0.27 21.15 42.44
N VAL A 162 -0.58 21.41 41.44
CA VAL A 162 -1.55 22.51 41.47
C VAL A 162 -2.51 22.37 42.65
N ALA A 163 -3.08 21.18 42.84
CA ALA A 163 -3.98 20.91 43.96
C ALA A 163 -3.28 21.07 45.33
N ASP A 164 -1.99 20.76 45.43
CA ASP A 164 -1.22 20.99 46.65
C ASP A 164 -1.01 22.48 46.94
N ILE A 165 -0.70 23.29 45.92
CA ILE A 165 -0.63 24.75 46.04
C ILE A 165 -1.95 25.32 46.54
N ASP A 166 -3.09 24.87 46.01
CA ASP A 166 -4.41 25.32 46.45
C ASP A 166 -4.67 25.00 47.93
N ARG A 167 -4.25 23.82 48.39
CA ARG A 167 -4.31 23.47 49.82
C ARG A 167 -3.41 24.36 50.67
N LEU A 168 -2.19 24.66 50.20
CA LEU A 168 -1.27 25.56 50.89
C LEU A 168 -1.86 26.97 51.03
N ILE A 169 -2.48 27.48 49.97
CA ILE A 169 -3.16 28.79 49.96
C ILE A 169 -4.32 28.80 50.94
N ALA A 170 -5.20 27.79 50.90
CA ALA A 170 -6.32 27.69 51.82
C ALA A 170 -5.87 27.64 53.29
N ALA A 171 -4.85 26.82 53.58
CA ALA A 171 -4.28 26.70 54.92
C ALA A 171 -3.58 28.00 55.37
N HIS A 172 -2.93 28.71 54.45
CA HIS A 172 -2.36 30.03 54.71
C HIS A 172 -3.44 31.04 55.07
N ASN A 173 -4.46 31.19 54.23
CA ASN A 173 -5.55 32.13 54.44
C ASN A 173 -6.30 31.87 55.75
N ALA A 174 -6.52 30.60 56.11
CA ALA A 174 -7.16 30.23 57.38
C ALA A 174 -6.34 30.64 58.62
N ARG A 175 -5.01 30.65 58.53
CA ARG A 175 -4.12 31.04 59.63
C ARG A 175 -3.82 32.53 59.70
N CYS A 176 -3.83 33.21 58.54
CA CYS A 176 -3.25 34.54 58.37
C CYS A 176 -4.29 35.64 58.10
N ASN A 177 -5.57 35.29 57.95
CA ASN A 177 -6.63 36.27 57.67
C ASN A 177 -7.76 36.23 58.72
N PRO A 178 -7.75 37.11 59.75
CA PRO A 178 -6.66 38.04 60.09
C PRO A 178 -5.52 37.35 60.85
N ALA A 179 -4.33 37.96 60.82
CA ALA A 179 -3.19 37.49 61.61
C ALA A 179 -3.43 37.77 63.12
N PRO A 180 -3.13 36.82 64.03
CA PRO A 180 -3.42 37.00 65.46
C PRO A 180 -2.65 38.12 66.16
N ASP A 181 -1.41 38.37 65.72
CA ASP A 181 -0.49 39.35 66.32
C ASP A 181 0.59 39.78 65.32
N ALA A 182 1.38 40.80 65.68
CA ALA A 182 2.40 41.39 64.82
C ALA A 182 3.55 40.42 64.48
N ALA A 183 3.90 39.50 65.38
CA ALA A 183 4.94 38.50 65.11
C ALA A 183 4.44 37.44 64.11
N SER A 184 3.18 37.05 64.23
CA SER A 184 2.48 36.14 63.31
C SER A 184 2.30 36.78 61.94
N TYR A 185 2.05 38.08 61.88
CA TYR A 185 1.96 38.83 60.61
C TYR A 185 3.25 38.69 59.77
N GLN A 186 4.42 38.88 60.37
CA GLN A 186 5.70 38.74 59.64
C GLN A 186 5.93 37.31 59.14
N ARG A 187 5.54 36.30 59.92
CA ARG A 187 5.57 34.89 59.47
C ARG A 187 4.62 34.64 58.30
N CYS A 188 3.42 35.23 58.34
CA CYS A 188 2.45 35.15 57.26
C CYS A 188 3.00 35.75 55.97
N LEU A 189 3.65 36.93 56.02
CA LEU A 189 4.28 37.51 54.82
C LEU A 189 5.33 36.58 54.20
N ALA A 190 6.18 35.95 55.02
CA ALA A 190 7.18 35.01 54.54
C ALA A 190 6.57 33.73 53.95
N ASP A 191 5.53 33.18 54.58
CA ASP A 191 4.81 32.01 54.07
C ASP A 191 4.10 32.31 52.74
N ALA A 192 3.49 33.50 52.61
CA ALA A 192 2.88 33.96 51.37
C ALA A 192 3.90 34.07 50.23
N ALA A 193 5.06 34.67 50.49
CA ALA A 193 6.13 34.78 49.50
C ALA A 193 6.64 33.39 49.05
N ARG A 194 6.77 32.44 49.99
CA ARG A 194 7.15 31.05 49.70
C ARG A 194 6.10 30.34 48.83
N ILE A 195 4.81 30.47 49.14
CA ILE A 195 3.71 29.88 48.37
C ILE A 195 3.66 30.46 46.95
N ASN A 196 3.81 31.78 46.82
CA ASN A 196 3.87 32.43 45.51
C ASN A 196 5.06 31.95 44.68
N ALA A 197 6.25 31.82 45.29
CA ALA A 197 7.41 31.28 44.58
C ALA A 197 7.20 29.83 44.10
N GLU A 198 6.50 29.00 44.88
CA GLU A 198 6.17 27.63 44.47
C GLU A 198 5.11 27.61 43.36
N ARG A 199 4.10 28.48 43.44
CA ARG A 199 3.13 28.71 42.36
C ARG A 199 3.83 29.07 41.05
N ASP A 200 4.75 30.03 41.09
CA ASP A 200 5.46 30.47 39.88
C ASP A 200 6.27 29.34 39.26
N ARG A 201 6.90 28.49 40.09
CA ARG A 201 7.61 27.28 39.60
C ARG A 201 6.68 26.29 38.93
N VAL A 202 5.53 25.99 39.54
CA VAL A 202 4.55 25.06 38.95
C VAL A 202 3.97 25.63 37.66
N ASN A 203 3.65 26.93 37.61
CA ASN A 203 3.19 27.59 36.39
C ASN A 203 4.22 27.48 35.27
N ALA A 204 5.50 27.75 35.54
CA ALA A 204 6.56 27.61 34.54
C ALA A 204 6.67 26.17 33.99
N ARG A 205 6.45 25.15 34.84
CA ARG A 205 6.42 23.74 34.41
C ARG A 205 5.18 23.42 33.57
N VAL A 206 4.02 23.99 33.90
CA VAL A 206 2.79 23.86 33.09
C VAL A 206 3.00 24.47 31.71
N ASP A 207 3.62 25.64 31.61
CA ASP A 207 3.92 26.27 30.32
C ASP A 207 4.87 25.43 29.46
N ASP A 208 5.91 24.85 30.07
CA ASP A 208 6.83 23.94 29.39
C ASP A 208 6.12 22.66 28.90
N TYR A 209 5.30 22.06 29.77
CA TYR A 209 4.47 20.91 29.42
C TYR A 209 3.56 21.23 28.22
N ASN A 210 2.88 22.38 28.21
CA ASN A 210 2.00 22.78 27.12
C ASN A 210 2.76 22.93 25.79
N LYS A 211 3.97 23.49 25.80
CA LYS A 211 4.82 23.57 24.61
C LYS A 211 5.17 22.19 24.07
N ARG A 212 5.56 21.25 24.94
CA ARG A 212 5.90 19.88 24.55
C ARG A 212 4.67 19.11 24.03
N ALA A 213 3.52 19.26 24.68
CA ALA A 213 2.27 18.68 24.22
C ALA A 213 1.85 19.18 22.84
N ASN A 214 1.96 20.49 22.59
CA ASN A 214 1.67 21.06 21.27
C ASN A 214 2.63 20.53 20.20
N ALA A 215 3.93 20.47 20.49
CA ALA A 215 4.92 19.91 19.57
C ALA A 215 4.63 18.43 19.26
N HIS A 216 4.25 17.64 20.27
CA HIS A 216 3.85 16.25 20.11
C HIS A 216 2.61 16.10 19.21
N ASN A 217 1.58 16.92 19.42
CA ASN A 217 0.38 16.93 18.57
C ASN A 217 0.71 17.28 17.11
N SER A 218 1.63 18.23 16.87
CA SER A 218 2.09 18.54 15.50
C SER A 218 2.82 17.37 14.84
N LYS A 219 3.62 16.60 15.59
CA LYS A 219 4.26 15.38 15.07
C LYS A 219 3.23 14.33 14.66
N ILE A 220 2.19 14.11 15.48
CA ILE A 220 1.10 13.17 15.17
C ILE A 220 0.37 13.59 13.90
N ALA A 221 -0.01 14.87 13.76
CA ALA A 221 -0.67 15.37 12.55
C ALA A 221 0.20 15.17 11.30
N SER A 222 1.52 15.40 11.41
CA SER A 222 2.45 15.14 10.32
C SER A 222 2.55 13.66 9.96
N LEU A 223 2.54 12.76 10.95
CA LEU A 223 2.53 11.32 10.73
C LEU A 223 1.26 10.87 10.01
N GLN A 224 0.09 11.38 10.43
CA GLN A 224 -1.20 11.08 9.79
C GLN A 224 -1.20 11.48 8.31
N SER A 225 -0.75 12.69 7.97
CA SER A 225 -0.64 13.12 6.57
C SER A 225 0.34 12.25 5.76
N SER A 226 1.47 11.85 6.36
CA SER A 226 2.41 10.93 5.72
C SER A 226 1.80 9.54 5.50
N ARG A 227 0.94 9.07 6.42
CA ARG A 227 0.22 7.81 6.31
C ARG A 227 -0.80 7.82 5.18
N GLU A 228 -1.57 8.89 5.04
CA GLU A 228 -2.50 9.08 3.93
C GLU A 228 -1.78 9.03 2.58
N THR A 229 -0.62 9.69 2.49
CA THR A 229 0.23 9.65 1.29
C THR A 229 0.69 8.22 0.99
N LEU A 230 1.15 7.49 2.01
CA LEU A 230 1.59 6.10 1.85
C LEU A 230 0.46 5.17 1.39
N VAL A 231 -0.76 5.35 1.92
CA VAL A 231 -1.94 4.59 1.49
C VAL A 231 -2.26 4.88 0.03
N SER A 232 -2.28 6.15 -0.37
CA SER A 232 -2.51 6.55 -1.77
C SER A 232 -1.46 5.93 -2.71
N ASP A 233 -0.18 5.95 -2.31
CA ASP A 233 0.90 5.35 -3.07
C ASP A 233 0.75 3.82 -3.17
N ALA A 234 0.32 3.15 -2.10
CA ALA A 234 0.07 1.71 -2.08
C ALA A 234 -1.13 1.32 -2.97
N ASP A 235 -2.18 2.13 -2.99
CA ASP A 235 -3.31 1.93 -3.91
C ASP A 235 -2.88 2.08 -5.37
N GLY A 236 -2.07 3.10 -5.69
CA GLY A 236 -1.50 3.26 -7.03
C GLY A 236 -0.61 2.09 -7.45
N TRP A 237 0.18 1.54 -6.53
CA TRP A 237 0.96 0.33 -6.75
C TRP A 237 0.08 -0.91 -6.96
N ALA A 238 -1.01 -1.05 -6.20
CA ALA A 238 -1.97 -2.14 -6.32
C ALA A 238 -2.66 -2.15 -7.69
N GLU A 239 -3.05 -0.99 -8.23
CA GLU A 239 -3.65 -0.89 -9.57
C GLU A 239 -2.66 -1.31 -10.66
N LYS A 240 -1.40 -0.87 -10.60
CA LYS A 240 -0.35 -1.29 -11.55
C LYS A 240 -0.16 -2.81 -11.58
N ILE A 241 -0.27 -3.47 -10.44
CA ILE A 241 -0.22 -4.94 -10.37
C ILE A 241 -1.39 -5.56 -11.12
N LYS A 242 -2.62 -5.07 -10.88
CA LYS A 242 -3.83 -5.59 -11.54
C LYS A 242 -3.76 -5.38 -13.05
N GLU A 243 -3.29 -4.22 -13.49
CA GLU A 243 -3.07 -3.92 -14.92
C GLU A 243 -2.07 -4.90 -15.55
N LEU A 244 -0.93 -5.14 -14.90
CA LEU A 244 0.08 -6.07 -15.41
C LEU A 244 -0.43 -7.53 -15.42
N ILE A 245 -1.20 -7.94 -14.42
CA ILE A 245 -1.86 -9.25 -14.40
C ILE A 245 -2.78 -9.39 -15.61
N ALA A 246 -3.67 -8.41 -15.84
CA ALA A 246 -4.60 -8.46 -16.97
C ALA A 246 -3.88 -8.46 -18.33
N GLU A 247 -2.77 -7.73 -18.45
CA GLU A 247 -1.90 -7.74 -19.63
C GLU A 247 -1.28 -9.12 -19.87
N ILE A 248 -0.72 -9.75 -18.84
CA ILE A 248 -0.14 -11.09 -18.93
C ILE A 248 -1.21 -12.13 -19.28
N GLU A 249 -2.37 -12.10 -18.61
CA GLU A 249 -3.48 -13.03 -18.88
C GLU A 249 -3.96 -12.90 -20.33
N LYS A 250 -4.07 -11.68 -20.85
CA LYS A 250 -4.39 -11.44 -22.26
C LYS A 250 -3.33 -12.04 -23.18
N ILE A 251 -2.05 -11.81 -22.91
CA ILE A 251 -0.95 -12.36 -23.71
C ILE A 251 -0.97 -13.88 -23.68
N LEU A 252 -1.22 -14.49 -22.52
CA LEU A 252 -1.30 -15.94 -22.37
C LEU A 252 -2.52 -16.55 -23.08
N ALA A 253 -3.64 -15.81 -23.17
CA ALA A 253 -4.82 -16.22 -23.92
C ALA A 253 -4.63 -16.06 -25.44
N GLU A 254 -3.95 -15.00 -25.87
CA GLU A 254 -3.62 -14.73 -27.28
C GLU A 254 -2.46 -15.59 -27.79
N SER A 255 -1.56 -16.04 -26.91
CA SER A 255 -0.66 -17.16 -27.16
C SER A 255 -1.48 -18.45 -27.18
N LYS A 256 -2.38 -18.55 -28.16
CA LYS A 256 -3.14 -19.76 -28.45
C LYS A 256 -2.17 -20.93 -28.47
N ASP A 257 -2.59 -22.01 -27.82
CA ASP A 257 -1.90 -23.29 -27.93
C ASP A 257 -1.55 -23.53 -29.40
N CYS A 258 -0.30 -23.88 -29.63
CA CYS A 258 0.32 -24.11 -30.94
C CYS A 258 -0.37 -25.26 -31.74
N THR A 259 -1.55 -25.68 -31.31
CA THR A 259 -2.11 -26.99 -31.58
C THR A 259 -3.12 -26.96 -32.70
N ASP A 260 -4.11 -26.06 -32.77
CA ASP A 260 -5.25 -26.39 -33.63
C ASP A 260 -5.07 -26.00 -35.10
N GLU A 261 -4.70 -24.76 -35.41
CA GLU A 261 -4.48 -24.33 -36.80
C GLU A 261 -3.21 -24.95 -37.41
N LEU A 262 -2.14 -25.07 -36.61
CA LEU A 262 -0.89 -25.67 -37.03
C LEU A 262 -1.00 -27.21 -37.17
N LYS A 263 -1.65 -27.92 -36.22
CA LYS A 263 -1.96 -29.35 -36.41
C LYS A 263 -2.94 -29.55 -37.57
N GLN A 264 -3.91 -28.67 -37.80
CA GLN A 264 -4.79 -28.75 -38.98
C GLN A 264 -4.03 -28.53 -40.29
N THR A 265 -3.08 -27.60 -40.32
CA THR A 265 -2.23 -27.35 -41.49
C THR A 265 -1.35 -28.55 -41.80
N VAL A 266 -0.66 -29.10 -40.78
CA VAL A 266 0.10 -30.35 -40.91
C VAL A 266 -0.82 -31.50 -41.33
N LYS A 267 -2.00 -31.65 -40.72
CA LYS A 267 -2.96 -32.69 -41.09
C LYS A 267 -3.44 -32.54 -42.54
N LYS A 268 -3.65 -31.32 -43.02
CA LYS A 268 -4.09 -31.06 -44.40
C LYS A 268 -2.99 -31.40 -45.40
N ILE A 269 -1.76 -30.94 -45.16
CA ILE A 269 -0.64 -31.12 -46.09
C ILE A 269 -0.10 -32.56 -46.03
N CYS A 270 0.07 -33.11 -44.84
CA CYS A 270 0.76 -34.38 -44.62
C CYS A 270 -0.13 -35.63 -44.73
N ASN A 271 -1.46 -35.50 -44.76
CA ASN A 271 -2.36 -36.65 -44.99
C ASN A 271 -2.60 -36.93 -46.48
N GLU A 272 -2.15 -36.07 -47.39
CA GLU A 272 -2.18 -36.39 -48.81
C GLU A 272 -1.22 -37.57 -49.06
N PRO A 273 -1.63 -38.65 -49.75
CA PRO A 273 -0.72 -39.76 -50.05
C PRO A 273 0.43 -39.29 -50.94
N HIS A 274 1.67 -39.33 -50.44
CA HIS A 274 2.86 -38.85 -51.16
C HIS A 274 4.04 -39.83 -51.08
N SER A 275 3.77 -41.13 -50.94
CA SER A 275 4.84 -42.13 -50.90
C SER A 275 5.49 -42.31 -52.27
N CYS A 276 6.80 -42.13 -52.34
CA CYS A 276 7.58 -42.46 -53.54
C CYS A 276 7.88 -43.96 -53.63
N ASN A 277 7.69 -44.54 -54.81
CA ASN A 277 8.06 -45.91 -55.12
C ASN A 277 8.64 -46.03 -56.55
N GLY A 278 9.39 -47.10 -56.80
CA GLY A 278 10.10 -47.30 -58.07
C GLY A 278 9.21 -47.54 -59.30
N LEU A 279 7.89 -47.72 -59.14
CA LEU A 279 6.97 -47.92 -60.26
C LEU A 279 6.39 -46.62 -60.81
N GLN A 280 6.49 -45.52 -60.06
CA GLN A 280 5.98 -44.21 -60.44
C GLN A 280 6.80 -43.61 -61.59
N ASP A 281 6.16 -42.78 -62.40
CA ASP A 281 6.85 -41.99 -63.41
C ASP A 281 7.54 -40.75 -62.79
N CYS A 282 8.32 -40.03 -63.60
CA CYS A 282 9.07 -38.87 -63.11
C CYS A 282 8.16 -37.73 -62.63
N ASP A 283 6.95 -37.58 -63.17
CA ASP A 283 6.05 -36.49 -62.80
C ASP A 283 5.37 -36.78 -61.46
N GLU A 284 4.95 -38.03 -61.25
CA GLU A 284 4.46 -38.51 -59.95
C GLU A 284 5.53 -38.40 -58.85
N LEU A 285 6.78 -38.79 -59.15
CA LEU A 285 7.89 -38.67 -58.19
C LEU A 285 8.16 -37.21 -57.81
N ARG A 286 8.18 -36.29 -58.77
CA ARG A 286 8.35 -34.84 -58.52
C ARG A 286 7.22 -34.26 -57.69
N LEU A 287 5.97 -34.64 -57.99
CA LEU A 287 4.81 -34.19 -57.23
C LEU A 287 4.90 -34.67 -55.76
N ASN A 288 5.18 -35.95 -55.55
CA ASN A 288 5.31 -36.54 -54.22
C ASN A 288 6.47 -35.93 -53.43
N LEU A 289 7.62 -35.70 -54.08
CA LEU A 289 8.75 -34.99 -53.46
C LEU A 289 8.34 -33.59 -53.00
N LYS A 290 7.61 -32.83 -53.83
CA LYS A 290 7.14 -31.49 -53.49
C LYS A 290 6.16 -31.50 -52.30
N ILE A 291 5.23 -32.46 -52.26
CA ILE A 291 4.31 -32.63 -51.13
C ILE A 291 5.11 -32.96 -49.86
N GLY A 292 6.05 -33.91 -49.93
CA GLY A 292 6.90 -34.28 -48.79
C GLY A 292 7.72 -33.11 -48.26
N GLN A 293 8.37 -32.33 -49.13
CA GLN A 293 9.09 -31.11 -48.74
C GLN A 293 8.18 -30.08 -48.06
N THR A 294 6.96 -29.90 -48.58
CA THR A 294 5.97 -28.97 -48.00
C THR A 294 5.49 -29.47 -46.64
N CYS A 295 5.26 -30.79 -46.49
CA CYS A 295 4.91 -31.42 -45.22
C CYS A 295 6.04 -31.27 -44.20
N LEU A 296 7.29 -31.51 -44.61
CA LEU A 296 8.46 -31.36 -43.75
C LEU A 296 8.58 -29.94 -43.21
N ALA A 297 8.51 -28.93 -44.09
CA ALA A 297 8.56 -27.53 -43.69
C ALA A 297 7.42 -27.17 -42.70
N ALA A 298 6.21 -27.71 -42.91
CA ALA A 298 5.09 -27.50 -41.99
C ALA A 298 5.35 -28.16 -40.63
N ARG A 299 5.92 -29.38 -40.59
CA ARG A 299 6.26 -30.08 -39.34
C ARG A 299 7.41 -29.42 -38.59
N GLU A 300 8.46 -28.98 -39.27
CA GLU A 300 9.58 -28.24 -38.67
C GLU A 300 9.08 -26.91 -38.07
N LYS A 301 8.15 -26.24 -38.74
CA LYS A 301 7.49 -25.05 -38.19
C LYS A 301 6.63 -25.35 -36.95
N VAL A 302 5.99 -26.53 -36.90
CA VAL A 302 5.33 -27.00 -35.67
C VAL A 302 6.35 -27.28 -34.57
N GLU A 303 7.48 -27.94 -34.85
CA GLU A 303 8.53 -28.19 -33.85
C GLU A 303 9.17 -26.90 -33.33
N GLU A 304 9.34 -25.89 -34.18
CA GLU A 304 9.84 -24.57 -33.80
C GLU A 304 8.87 -23.83 -32.86
N LEU A 305 7.58 -23.85 -33.20
CA LEU A 305 6.56 -23.06 -32.49
C LEU A 305 5.93 -23.82 -31.32
N CYS A 306 5.97 -25.15 -31.32
CA CYS A 306 5.32 -26.02 -30.34
C CYS A 306 6.37 -26.80 -29.53
N PRO A 307 6.36 -26.70 -28.20
CA PRO A 307 7.37 -27.36 -27.37
C PRO A 307 7.23 -28.90 -27.37
N PRO A 308 8.34 -29.63 -27.13
CA PRO A 308 8.48 -31.07 -27.36
C PRO A 308 7.68 -31.99 -26.41
N ASN A 309 6.96 -31.43 -25.45
CA ASN A 309 6.31 -32.16 -24.37
C ASN A 309 4.87 -32.61 -24.67
N GLU A 310 4.27 -32.18 -25.79
CA GLU A 310 2.89 -32.55 -26.14
C GLU A 310 2.79 -33.61 -27.25
N TYR A 311 3.75 -33.64 -28.17
CA TYR A 311 3.84 -34.60 -29.27
C TYR A 311 5.32 -34.81 -29.63
N ASP A 312 5.74 -36.05 -29.84
CA ASP A 312 7.05 -36.33 -30.44
C ASP A 312 7.02 -35.87 -31.91
N HIS A 313 7.39 -34.62 -32.15
CA HIS A 313 7.50 -34.03 -33.49
C HIS A 313 8.73 -34.56 -34.24
N LYS A 314 9.75 -35.08 -33.53
CA LYS A 314 10.99 -35.56 -34.13
C LYS A 314 10.76 -36.81 -34.96
N THR A 315 10.00 -37.78 -34.46
CA THR A 315 9.74 -39.02 -35.20
C THR A 315 9.05 -38.76 -36.55
N PRO A 316 7.93 -38.02 -36.63
CA PRO A 316 7.31 -37.66 -37.90
C PRO A 316 8.23 -36.83 -38.82
N ILE A 317 9.01 -35.89 -38.29
CA ILE A 317 9.98 -35.11 -39.07
C ILE A 317 11.04 -36.02 -39.70
N ASN A 318 11.60 -36.95 -38.93
CA ASN A 318 12.60 -37.91 -39.42
C ASN A 318 12.00 -38.86 -40.46
N ASN A 319 10.76 -39.31 -40.27
CA ASN A 319 10.05 -40.14 -41.25
C ASN A 319 9.85 -39.39 -42.58
N GLU A 320 9.52 -38.10 -42.51
CA GLU A 320 9.34 -37.23 -43.67
C GLU A 320 10.66 -37.00 -44.42
N LYS A 321 11.75 -36.72 -43.69
CA LYS A 321 13.12 -36.62 -44.25
C LYS A 321 13.51 -37.89 -44.99
N ALA A 322 13.26 -39.05 -44.38
CA ALA A 322 13.55 -40.34 -45.02
C ALA A 322 12.65 -40.62 -46.25
N ALA A 323 11.42 -40.10 -46.28
CA ALA A 323 10.54 -40.22 -47.45
C ALA A 323 11.04 -39.37 -48.62
N ILE A 324 11.43 -38.12 -48.36
CA ILE A 324 12.06 -37.21 -49.32
C ILE A 324 13.32 -37.84 -49.92
N GLU A 325 14.22 -38.36 -49.08
CA GLU A 325 15.45 -39.00 -49.53
C GLU A 325 15.18 -40.21 -50.45
N ARG A 326 14.15 -41.01 -50.14
CA ARG A 326 13.72 -42.10 -51.04
C ARG A 326 13.23 -41.59 -52.40
N CYS A 327 12.45 -40.51 -52.41
CA CYS A 327 12.00 -39.89 -53.66
C CYS A 327 13.18 -39.43 -54.52
N GLU A 328 14.14 -38.74 -53.91
CA GLU A 328 15.35 -38.24 -54.58
C GLU A 328 16.18 -39.38 -55.18
N ASN A 329 16.33 -40.49 -54.46
CA ASN A 329 17.01 -41.68 -54.97
C ASN A 329 16.28 -42.30 -56.18
N TYR A 330 14.95 -42.45 -56.12
CA TYR A 330 14.20 -42.95 -57.28
C TYR A 330 14.25 -42.03 -58.50
N MET A 331 14.23 -40.71 -58.28
CA MET A 331 14.37 -39.74 -59.37
C MET A 331 15.74 -39.88 -60.04
N LYS A 332 16.80 -40.03 -59.24
CA LYS A 332 18.16 -40.23 -59.74
C LYS A 332 18.30 -41.53 -60.53
N ASP A 333 17.77 -42.64 -60.01
CA ASP A 333 17.83 -43.96 -60.68
C ASP A 333 17.10 -43.97 -62.04
N LYS A 334 16.06 -43.14 -62.18
CA LYS A 334 15.27 -43.01 -63.42
C LYS A 334 15.74 -41.88 -64.34
N ASN A 335 16.82 -41.16 -64.01
CA ASN A 335 17.25 -39.96 -64.72
C ASN A 335 16.13 -38.90 -64.86
N CYS A 336 15.36 -38.67 -63.80
CA CYS A 336 14.33 -37.63 -63.76
C CYS A 336 14.92 -36.20 -63.60
N ASP A 337 16.25 -36.03 -63.64
CA ASP A 337 16.94 -34.75 -63.42
C ASP A 337 16.79 -33.77 -64.60
N GLU A 338 16.43 -34.28 -65.78
CA GLU A 338 16.05 -33.41 -66.89
C GLU A 338 14.61 -32.95 -66.66
N ALA A 339 14.46 -31.72 -66.14
CA ALA A 339 13.23 -30.97 -66.37
C ALA A 339 12.92 -31.10 -67.87
N PRO A 340 11.74 -31.61 -68.25
CA PRO A 340 11.42 -31.74 -69.67
C PRO A 340 11.71 -30.38 -70.30
N PRO A 341 12.43 -30.33 -71.45
CA PRO A 341 12.79 -29.08 -72.07
C PRO A 341 11.53 -28.25 -72.13
N VAL A 342 11.53 -27.11 -71.43
CA VAL A 342 10.37 -26.22 -71.33
C VAL A 342 9.97 -25.96 -72.78
N SER A 343 8.91 -26.62 -73.23
CA SER A 343 8.33 -26.36 -74.52
C SER A 343 7.89 -24.91 -74.42
N SER A 344 8.64 -24.05 -75.09
CA SER A 344 8.36 -22.62 -75.24
C SER A 344 7.10 -22.43 -76.07
N ASP A 345 5.97 -22.99 -75.63
CA ASP A 345 4.65 -22.59 -76.09
C ASP A 345 4.03 -21.69 -75.04
N ASN A 346 4.06 -20.41 -75.37
CA ASN A 346 3.36 -19.32 -74.71
C ASN A 346 1.86 -19.67 -74.58
N GLY A 347 1.47 -20.19 -73.41
CA GLY A 347 0.09 -20.53 -73.09
C GLY A 347 -0.37 -19.88 -71.79
N ASN A 348 -0.45 -18.56 -71.77
CA ASN A 348 -1.32 -17.71 -70.96
C ASN A 348 -2.18 -18.43 -69.90
N LEU A 349 -1.76 -18.44 -68.62
CA LEU A 349 -2.59 -18.92 -67.51
C LEU A 349 -2.48 -17.99 -66.30
N MET A 350 -3.51 -17.14 -66.22
CA MET A 350 -4.23 -16.66 -65.04
C MET A 350 -3.45 -16.17 -63.81
N SER A 351 -3.49 -14.85 -63.65
CA SER A 351 -3.40 -14.15 -62.37
C SER A 351 -4.39 -14.72 -61.35
N PRO A 352 -4.01 -14.87 -60.07
CA PRO A 352 -4.98 -15.06 -58.99
C PRO A 352 -5.73 -13.74 -58.75
N GLN A 353 -7.05 -13.76 -58.88
CA GLN A 353 -7.89 -12.67 -58.36
C GLN A 353 -7.79 -12.65 -56.83
N LYS A 354 -7.56 -11.44 -56.31
CA LYS A 354 -7.64 -11.08 -54.90
C LYS A 354 -9.08 -11.10 -54.40
#